data_AF-A0A559J7Z8-F1
#
_entry.id   AF-A0A559J7Z8-F1
#
_cell.length_a   1.000
_cell.length_b   1.000
_cell.length_c   1.000
_cell.angle_alpha   90.00
_cell.angle_beta   90.00
_cell.angle_gamma   90.00
#
_symmetry.space_group_name_H-M   'P 1'
#
loop_
_entity.id
_entity.type
_entity.pdbx_description
1 polymer ?
#
loop_
_entity_poly.entity_id
_entity_poly.type
_entity_poly.pdbx_seq_one_letter_code
_entity_poly.pdbx_strand_id
1 'polypeptide(L)'
;MEVLQGKYLKPAKDRNSFEIFNAEPEILLKIAFFLREYGFVSRPMIVGFDGNYLDLEQDNIKLHLGWDVWSGLFLSAIDEEGDIWVEKLGEEINIKLKESYFGVLR
;
A
#
# COMPACT_ATOMS: atom_id res chain seq x y z
N MET A 1 -1.93 3.35 -22.76
CA MET A 1 -1.44 2.78 -21.50
C MET A 1 -1.58 3.86 -20.45
N GLU A 2 -2.48 3.66 -19.50
CA GLU A 2 -2.56 4.54 -18.32
C GLU A 2 -1.49 4.09 -17.32
N VAL A 3 -0.64 5.02 -16.90
CA VAL A 3 0.38 4.74 -15.89
C VAL A 3 -0.31 4.71 -14.54
N LEU A 4 -0.18 3.60 -13.81
CA LEU A 4 -0.64 3.52 -12.42
C LEU A 4 0.05 4.60 -11.60
N GLN A 5 -0.73 5.35 -10.84
CA GLN A 5 -0.26 6.43 -9.99
C GLN A 5 -1.06 6.43 -8.69
N GLY A 6 -0.36 6.49 -7.57
CA GLY A 6 -1.00 6.60 -6.27
C GLY A 6 -1.36 8.03 -5.89
N LYS A 7 -2.39 8.17 -5.07
CA LYS A 7 -2.93 9.43 -4.56
C LYS A 7 -3.04 9.35 -3.04
N TYR A 8 -2.79 10.47 -2.36
CA TYR A 8 -3.00 10.56 -0.93
C TYR A 8 -4.44 10.93 -0.62
N LEU A 9 -5.04 10.20 0.30
CA LEU A 9 -6.39 10.40 0.83
C LEU A 9 -6.35 10.37 2.35
N LYS A 10 -7.39 10.94 2.97
CA LYS A 10 -7.66 10.84 4.40
C LYS A 10 -8.98 10.12 4.62
N PRO A 11 -9.00 8.79 4.79
CA PRO A 11 -10.20 8.05 5.17
C PRO A 11 -10.69 8.46 6.58
N ALA A 12 -11.91 8.03 6.94
CA ALA A 12 -12.73 8.51 8.07
C ALA A 12 -12.10 8.50 9.49
N LYS A 13 -10.86 8.05 9.66
CA LYS A 13 -10.09 8.11 10.91
C LYS A 13 -9.00 9.21 10.92
N ASP A 14 -9.00 10.11 9.94
CA ASP A 14 -8.01 11.20 9.78
C ASP A 14 -6.54 10.75 9.64
N ARG A 15 -6.33 9.46 9.35
CA ARG A 15 -5.01 8.90 9.04
C ARG A 15 -4.72 9.01 7.55
N ASN A 16 -3.44 9.08 7.22
CA ASN A 16 -2.97 9.11 5.85
C ASN A 16 -3.18 7.73 5.18
N SER A 17 -3.66 7.77 3.95
CA SER A 17 -3.79 6.63 3.06
C SER A 17 -3.18 7.00 1.72
N PHE A 18 -2.39 6.08 1.16
CA PHE A 18 -1.87 6.17 -0.20
C PHE A 18 -2.55 5.10 -1.05
N GLU A 19 -3.33 5.53 -2.05
CA GLU A 19 -4.19 4.65 -2.83
C GLU A 19 -3.82 4.67 -4.31
N ILE A 20 -3.60 3.48 -4.86
CA ILE A 20 -3.41 3.24 -6.29
C ILE A 20 -4.70 2.63 -6.80
N PHE A 21 -5.58 3.51 -7.29
CA PHE A 21 -6.78 3.10 -8.00
C PHE A 21 -6.41 2.21 -9.17
N ASN A 22 -7.34 1.34 -9.56
CA ASN A 22 -7.16 0.53 -10.75
C ASN A 22 -5.91 -0.39 -10.66
N ALA A 23 -5.41 -0.70 -9.47
CA ALA A 23 -4.34 -1.69 -9.35
C ALA A 23 -4.94 -3.10 -9.41
N GLU A 24 -4.28 -4.06 -10.07
CA GLU A 24 -4.69 -5.47 -10.06
C GLU A 24 -4.23 -6.18 -8.77
N PRO A 25 -4.89 -7.26 -8.32
CA PRO A 25 -4.57 -7.92 -7.05
C PRO A 25 -3.11 -8.32 -6.89
N GLU A 26 -2.40 -8.66 -7.97
CA GLU A 26 -1.01 -9.13 -7.87
C GLU A 26 -0.04 -8.04 -7.37
N ILE A 27 -0.41 -6.76 -7.46
CA ILE A 27 0.41 -5.67 -6.94
C ILE A 27 0.55 -5.73 -5.42
N LEU A 28 -0.43 -6.31 -4.71
CA LEU A 28 -0.45 -6.38 -3.25
C LEU A 28 0.80 -7.06 -2.71
N LEU A 29 1.12 -8.24 -3.24
CA LEU A 29 2.30 -9.00 -2.81
C LEU A 29 3.59 -8.28 -3.19
N LYS A 30 3.63 -7.62 -4.35
CA LYS A 30 4.82 -6.89 -4.82
C LYS A 30 5.14 -5.70 -3.92
N ILE A 31 4.11 -4.94 -3.51
CA ILE A 31 4.27 -3.86 -2.53
C ILE A 31 4.65 -4.44 -1.17
N ALA A 32 4.03 -5.52 -0.72
CA ALA A 32 4.41 -6.16 0.55
C ALA A 32 5.88 -6.59 0.57
N PHE A 33 6.42 -7.12 -0.53
CA PHE A 33 7.84 -7.45 -0.65
C PHE A 33 8.73 -6.20 -0.64
N PHE A 34 8.35 -5.15 -1.36
CA PHE A 34 9.07 -3.88 -1.35
C PHE A 34 9.13 -3.28 0.07
N LEU A 35 8.03 -3.32 0.83
CA LEU A 35 7.98 -2.79 2.19
C LEU A 35 8.88 -3.58 3.17
N ARG A 36 9.19 -4.85 2.89
CA ARG A 36 10.17 -5.61 3.67
C ARG A 36 11.58 -5.05 3.57
N GLU A 37 11.93 -4.38 2.47
CA GLU A 37 13.23 -3.71 2.31
C GLU A 37 13.42 -2.56 3.33
N TYR A 38 12.31 -2.04 3.86
CA TYR A 38 12.29 -1.00 4.89
C TYR A 38 12.18 -1.57 6.31
N GLY A 39 12.04 -2.89 6.47
CA GLY A 39 11.93 -3.57 7.76
C GLY A 39 10.51 -3.89 8.21
N PHE A 40 9.48 -3.59 7.40
CA PHE A 40 8.11 -3.98 7.73
C PHE A 40 7.88 -5.47 7.57
N VAL A 41 7.38 -6.11 8.63
CA VAL A 41 7.01 -7.52 8.65
C VAL A 41 5.50 -7.65 8.62
N SER A 42 5.01 -8.50 7.73
CA SER A 42 3.57 -8.77 7.58
C SER A 42 3.07 -9.78 8.60
N ARG A 43 1.92 -9.48 9.20
CA ARG A 43 1.05 -10.50 9.81
C ARG A 43 0.40 -11.36 8.72
N PRO A 44 -0.19 -12.52 9.07
CA PRO A 44 -0.89 -13.35 8.11
C PRO A 44 -1.96 -12.57 7.34
N MET A 45 -2.02 -12.78 6.02
CA MET A 45 -2.99 -12.14 5.16
C MET A 45 -4.41 -12.55 5.54
N ILE A 46 -5.31 -11.57 5.59
CA ILE A 46 -6.75 -11.80 5.66
C ILE A 46 -7.27 -11.82 4.23
N VAL A 47 -7.80 -12.96 3.81
CA VAL A 47 -8.39 -13.16 2.47
C VAL A 47 -9.89 -13.03 2.59
N GLY A 48 -10.44 -11.98 1.99
CA GLY A 48 -11.87 -11.71 1.89
C GLY A 48 -12.43 -12.03 0.50
N PHE A 49 -13.75 -11.85 0.35
CA PHE A 49 -14.42 -12.04 -0.94
C PHE A 49 -14.19 -10.85 -1.89
N ASP A 50 -14.14 -9.65 -1.34
CA ASP A 50 -14.05 -8.37 -2.04
C ASP A 50 -12.67 -7.69 -1.90
N GLY A 51 -11.75 -8.30 -1.14
CA GLY A 51 -10.42 -7.76 -0.93
C GLY A 51 -9.50 -8.67 -0.11
N ASN A 52 -8.22 -8.33 -0.11
CA ASN A 52 -7.15 -8.99 0.63
C ASN A 52 -6.38 -7.95 1.42
N TYR A 53 -6.04 -8.27 2.67
CA TYR A 53 -5.49 -7.30 3.62
C TYR A 53 -4.31 -7.86 4.40
N LEU A 54 -3.36 -7.00 4.72
CA LEU A 54 -2.12 -7.30 5.44
C LEU A 54 -1.87 -6.19 6.46
N ASP A 55 -1.79 -6.55 7.73
CA ASP A 55 -1.18 -5.66 8.72
C ASP A 55 0.34 -5.80 8.65
N LEU A 56 1.04 -4.67 8.64
CA LEU A 56 2.48 -4.55 8.56
C LEU A 56 2.98 -3.83 9.82
N GLU A 57 4.08 -4.33 10.39
CA GLU A 57 4.66 -3.79 11.63
C GLU A 57 6.18 -3.67 11.48
N GLN A 58 6.72 -2.53 11.92
CA GLN A 58 8.14 -2.28 12.08
C GLN A 58 8.34 -1.57 13.42
N ASP A 59 9.03 -2.21 14.36
CA ASP A 59 9.16 -1.74 15.74
C ASP A 59 7.79 -1.46 16.37
N ASN A 60 7.38 -0.19 16.48
CA ASN A 60 6.07 0.22 17.00
C ASN A 60 5.16 0.87 15.93
N ILE A 61 5.63 0.98 14.68
CA ILE A 61 4.91 1.60 13.58
C ILE A 61 4.00 0.56 12.94
N LYS A 62 2.71 0.90 12.76
CA LYS A 62 1.72 0.00 12.16
C LYS A 62 1.09 0.58 10.91
N LEU A 63 1.15 -0.21 9.84
CA LEU A 63 0.55 0.10 8.56
C LEU A 63 -0.44 -1.00 8.17
N HIS A 64 -1.44 -0.62 7.39
CA HIS A 64 -2.39 -1.53 6.77
C HIS A 64 -2.22 -1.45 5.26
N LEU A 65 -1.87 -2.57 4.65
CA LEU A 65 -1.76 -2.71 3.20
C LEU A 65 -2.89 -3.59 2.71
N GLY A 66 -3.67 -3.11 1.76
CA GLY A 66 -4.82 -3.85 1.25
C GLY A 66 -4.97 -3.72 -0.25
N TRP A 67 -5.71 -4.67 -0.80
CA TRP A 67 -6.29 -4.58 -2.12
C TRP A 67 -7.77 -4.89 -2.03
N ASP A 68 -8.62 -4.10 -2.68
CA ASP A 68 -10.05 -4.40 -2.82
C ASP A 68 -10.59 -3.93 -4.17
N VAL A 69 -11.78 -4.44 -4.52
CA VAL A 69 -12.42 -4.19 -5.82
C VAL A 69 -12.85 -2.73 -6.03
N TRP A 70 -12.83 -1.88 -5.00
CA TRP A 70 -13.26 -0.48 -5.05
C TRP A 70 -12.07 0.48 -5.17
N SER A 71 -11.11 0.35 -4.26
CA SER A 71 -9.94 1.24 -4.15
C SER A 71 -8.75 0.77 -5.00
N GLY A 72 -8.74 -0.48 -5.49
CA GLY A 72 -7.53 -1.07 -6.05
C GLY A 72 -6.59 -1.41 -4.90
N LEU A 73 -5.39 -0.80 -4.85
CA LEU A 73 -4.45 -0.98 -3.73
C LEU A 73 -4.45 0.24 -2.80
N PHE A 74 -4.36 0.01 -1.50
CA PHE A 74 -4.15 1.07 -0.51
C PHE A 74 -3.10 0.71 0.53
N LEU A 75 -2.34 1.71 0.97
CA LEU A 75 -1.42 1.65 2.11
C LEU A 75 -1.84 2.75 3.09
N SER A 76 -2.30 2.38 4.28
CA SER A 76 -2.84 3.30 5.26
C SER A 76 -2.14 3.19 6.61
N ALA A 77 -2.04 4.32 7.30
CA ALA A 77 -1.48 4.41 8.63
C ALA A 77 -2.52 4.00 9.68
N ILE A 78 -2.06 3.28 10.72
CA ILE A 78 -2.90 2.95 11.88
C ILE A 78 -2.69 3.97 13.01
N ASP A 79 -1.50 4.57 13.09
CA ASP A 79 -1.07 5.53 14.11
C ASP A 79 -0.36 6.76 13.48
N GLU A 80 -0.03 7.76 14.31
CA GLU A 80 0.60 9.01 13.89
C GLU A 80 2.00 8.81 13.30
N GLU A 81 2.77 7.85 13.82
CA GLU A 81 4.09 7.54 13.27
C GLU A 81 3.94 6.91 11.88
N GLY A 82 2.91 6.07 11.70
CA GLY A 82 2.52 5.50 10.42
C GLY A 82 2.17 6.56 9.38
N ASP A 83 1.60 7.71 9.77
CA ASP A 83 1.24 8.78 8.82
C ASP A 83 2.47 9.29 8.06
N ILE A 84 3.59 9.45 8.76
CA ILE A 84 4.89 9.86 8.18
C ILE A 84 5.41 8.78 7.23
N TRP A 85 5.26 7.51 7.61
CA TRP A 85 5.70 6.39 6.79
C TRP A 85 4.86 6.21 5.54
N VAL A 86 3.54 6.43 5.59
CA VAL A 86 2.68 6.38 4.40
C VAL A 86 3.08 7.45 3.38
N GLU A 87 3.38 8.66 3.83
CA GLU A 87 3.85 9.73 2.94
C GLU A 87 5.20 9.37 2.28
N LYS A 88 6.16 8.91 3.08
CA LYS A 88 7.48 8.51 2.58
C LYS A 88 7.40 7.34 1.60
N LEU A 89 6.69 6.28 1.98
CA LEU A 89 6.58 5.06 1.19
C LEU A 89 5.73 5.28 -0.05
N GLY A 90 4.67 6.09 0.03
CA GLY A 90 3.84 6.44 -1.13
C GLY A 90 4.63 7.16 -2.23
N GLU A 91 5.55 8.05 -1.87
CA GLU A 91 6.43 8.72 -2.83
C GLU A 91 7.36 7.72 -3.53
N GLU A 92 8.01 6.86 -2.74
CA GLU A 92 8.88 5.80 -3.28
C GLU A 92 8.12 4.81 -4.17
N ILE A 93 6.91 4.40 -3.77
CA ILE A 93 6.06 3.53 -4.58
C ILE A 93 5.73 4.20 -5.92
N ASN A 94 5.40 5.50 -5.93
CA ASN A 94 5.16 6.24 -7.16
C ASN A 94 6.39 6.31 -8.08
N ILE A 95 7.59 6.44 -7.51
CA ILE A 95 8.84 6.38 -8.28
C ILE A 95 8.99 4.99 -8.91
N LYS A 96 8.84 3.93 -8.11
CA LYS A 96 8.96 2.54 -8.56
C LYS A 96 7.90 2.15 -9.61
N LEU A 97 6.70 2.69 -9.53
CA LEU A 97 5.66 2.53 -10.56
C LEU A 97 6.09 3.12 -11.90
N LYS A 98 6.67 4.33 -11.92
CA LYS A 98 7.20 4.96 -13.15
C LYS A 98 8.36 4.18 -13.75
N GLU A 99 9.18 3.55 -12.90
CA GLU A 99 10.27 2.67 -13.31
C GLU A 99 9.80 1.30 -13.81
N SER A 100 8.49 1.02 -13.78
CA SER A 100 7.92 -0.31 -14.07
C SER A 100 8.50 -1.42 -13.17
N TYR A 101 9.02 -1.07 -11.99
CA TYR A 101 9.70 -1.98 -11.06
C TYR A 101 8.77 -3.11 -10.61
N PHE A 102 7.49 -2.77 -10.36
CA PHE A 102 6.49 -3.76 -9.99
C PHE A 102 6.01 -4.62 -11.17
N GLY A 103 6.49 -4.40 -12.40
CA GLY A 103 6.07 -5.19 -13.57
C GLY A 103 4.55 -5.25 -13.74
N VAL A 104 3.84 -4.19 -13.33
CA VAL A 104 2.39 -4.05 -13.51
C VAL A 104 2.21 -3.15 -14.72
N LEU A 105 1.85 -3.74 -15.85
CA LEU A 105 1.54 -3.02 -17.08
C LEU A 105 0.01 -3.02 -17.26
N ARG A 106 -0.55 -1.84 -17.54
CA ARG A 106 -1.92 -1.65 -18.03
C ARG A 106 -1.91 -1.06 -19.44
#